data_AF-A0A6I4L017-F1
#
_entry.id   AF-A0A6I4L017-F1
#
_cell.length_a   1.000
_cell.length_b   1.000
_cell.length_c   1.000
_cell.angle_alpha   90.00
_cell.angle_beta   90.00
_cell.angle_gamma   90.00
#
_symmetry.space_group_name_H-M   'P 1'
#
loop_
_entity.id
_entity.type
_entity.pdbx_description
1 polymer ?
#
loop_
_entity_poly.entity_id
_entity_poly.type
_entity_poly.pdbx_seq_one_letter_code
_entity_poly.pdbx_strand_id
1 'polypeptide(L)' 'MNGLSTSATQRRIEQQCLQRQRYRHKPTGRRYVLNLEAGGTCELQGLDGRCTYVQRQHLDNTEVWERLP' A
#
# COMPACT_ATOMS: atom_id res chain seq x y z
N MET A 1 13.78 32.61 -7.91
CA MET A 1 13.21 31.35 -7.39
C MET A 1 13.48 30.27 -8.42
N ASN A 2 14.54 29.48 -8.22
CA ASN A 2 14.93 28.44 -9.17
C ASN A 2 14.04 27.22 -8.96
N GLY A 3 13.24 26.89 -9.97
CA GLY A 3 12.45 25.67 -10.00
C GLY A 3 13.37 24.46 -9.97
N LEU A 4 13.32 23.70 -8.87
CA LEU A 4 13.87 22.36 -8.83
C LEU A 4 13.03 21.49 -9.77
N SER A 5 13.48 21.38 -11.01
CA SER A 5 12.98 20.40 -11.97
C SER A 5 13.16 19.03 -11.35
N THR A 6 12.08 18.42 -10.83
CA THR A 6 12.13 17.06 -10.28
C THR A 6 12.63 16.13 -11.38
N SER A 7 13.70 15.38 -11.09
CA SER A 7 14.29 14.43 -12.03
C SER A 7 13.23 13.39 -12.44
N ALA A 8 13.37 12.79 -13.63
CA ALA A 8 12.48 11.72 -14.07
C ALA A 8 12.42 10.57 -13.03
N THR A 9 13.55 10.28 -12.37
CA THR A 9 13.65 9.33 -11.26
C THR A 9 12.79 9.75 -10.07
N GLN A 10 12.86 11.01 -9.65
CA GLN A 10 12.08 11.49 -8.51
C GLN A 10 10.58 11.45 -8.81
N ARG A 11 10.15 11.86 -10.01
CA ARG A 11 8.74 11.74 -10.43
C ARG A 11 8.27 10.29 -10.45
N ARG A 12 9.13 9.36 -10.88
CA ARG A 12 8.83 7.92 -10.88
C ARG A 12 8.66 7.38 -9.46
N ILE A 13 9.51 7.78 -8.53
CA ILE A 13 9.42 7.40 -7.12
C ILE A 13 8.15 7.99 -6.50
N GLU A 14 7.87 9.27 -6.74
CA GLU A 14 6.66 9.94 -6.26
C GLU A 14 5.40 9.24 -6.79
N GLN A 15 5.36 8.89 -8.09
CA GLN A 15 4.25 8.11 -8.65
C GLN A 15 4.10 6.72 -8.03
N GLN A 16 5.20 6.02 -7.77
CA GLN A 16 5.17 4.73 -7.08
C GLN A 16 4.68 4.84 -5.64
N CYS A 17 5.00 5.94 -4.94
CA CYS A 17 4.50 6.22 -3.61
C CYS A 17 3.02 6.63 -3.61
N LEU A 18 2.57 7.38 -4.62
CA LEU A 18 1.18 7.84 -4.75
C LEU A 18 0.21 6.72 -5.16
N GLN A 19 0.68 5.71 -5.88
CA GLN A 19 -0.16 4.61 -6.40
C GLN A 19 -0.16 3.35 -5.53
N ARG A 20 0.30 3.43 -4.27
CA ARG A 20 0.28 2.26 -3.38
C ARG A 20 -1.16 1.84 -3.11
N GLN A 21 -1.42 0.54 -3.28
CA GLN A 21 -2.74 -0.02 -3.04
C GLN A 21 -3.07 0.08 -1.55
N ARG A 22 -4.31 0.49 -1.26
CA ARG A 22 -4.78 0.71 0.09
C ARG A 22 -5.87 -0.30 0.43
N TYR A 23 -5.85 -0.80 1.66
CA TYR A 23 -6.79 -1.82 2.11
C TYR A 23 -7.40 -1.44 3.46
N ARG A 24 -8.69 -1.72 3.64
CA ARG A 24 -9.37 -1.72 4.93
C ARG A 24 -9.62 -3.16 5.37
N HIS A 25 -9.18 -3.52 6.56
CA HIS A 25 -9.53 -4.76 7.22
C HIS A 25 -10.88 -4.57 7.92
N LYS A 26 -11.95 -5.11 7.35
CA LYS A 26 -13.33 -4.87 7.81
C LYS A 26 -13.54 -5.27 9.28
N PRO A 27 -13.07 -6.43 9.78
CA PRO A 27 -13.30 -6.85 11.16
C PRO A 27 -12.70 -5.92 12.22
N THR A 28 -11.54 -5.30 11.94
CA THR A 28 -10.86 -4.42 12.91
C THR A 28 -11.01 -2.94 12.58
N GLY A 29 -11.60 -2.60 11.43
CA GLY A 29 -11.68 -1.23 10.91
C GLY A 29 -10.34 -0.60 10.53
N ARG A 30 -9.22 -1.32 10.69
CA ARG A 30 -7.87 -0.79 10.43
C ARG A 30 -7.61 -0.62 8.94
N ARG A 31 -6.78 0.37 8.62
CA ARG A 31 -6.36 0.68 7.25
C ARG A 31 -4.88 0.41 7.08
N TYR A 32 -4.53 -0.08 5.90
CA TYR A 32 -3.19 -0.49 5.55
C TYR A 32 -2.83 -0.01 4.15
N VAL A 33 -1.54 0.20 3.94
CA VAL A 33 -0.93 0.44 2.63
C VAL A 33 -0.11 -0.78 2.25
N LEU A 34 -0.27 -1.27 1.02
CA LEU A 34 0.58 -2.31 0.46
C LEU A 34 1.95 -1.72 0.14
N ASN A 35 2.97 -2.18 0.85
CA ASN A 35 4.35 -1.73 0.66
C ASN A 35 5.13 -2.65 -0.28
N LEU A 36 4.95 -3.96 -0.14
CA LEU A 36 5.67 -4.97 -0.92
C LEU A 36 4.77 -6.18 -1.18
N GLU A 37 4.93 -6.79 -2.35
CA GLU A 37 4.39 -8.12 -2.66
C GLU A 37 5.54 -8.97 -3.21
N ALA A 38 5.82 -10.11 -2.59
CA ALA A 38 6.86 -11.03 -3.00
C ALA A 38 6.47 -12.47 -2.66
N GLY A 39 6.64 -13.40 -3.61
CA GLY A 39 6.36 -14.82 -3.38
C GLY A 39 4.94 -15.12 -2.89
N GLY A 40 3.94 -14.34 -3.32
CA GLY A 40 2.56 -14.48 -2.88
C GLY A 40 2.25 -13.92 -1.49
N THR A 41 3.22 -13.32 -0.80
CA THR A 41 3.01 -12.64 0.47
C THR A 41 3.04 -11.12 0.28
N CYS A 42 2.10 -10.44 0.92
CA CYS A 42 1.96 -8.99 0.93
C CYS A 42 2.38 -8.41 2.28
N GLU A 43 3.25 -7.42 2.26
CA GLU A 43 3.53 -6.56 3.41
C GLU A 43 2.57 -5.37 3.42
N LEU A 44 1.80 -5.26 4.49
CA LEU A 44 0.83 -4.21 4.73
C LEU A 44 1.29 -3.34 5.91
N GLN A 45 1.46 -2.03 5.71
CA GLN A 45 1.82 -1.11 6.77
C GLN A 45 0.60 -0.34 7.27
N GLY A 46 0.36 -0.39 8.58
CA GLY A 46 -0.67 0.39 9.26
C GLY A 46 -0.25 1.84 9.48
N LEU A 47 -1.19 2.69 9.86
CA LEU A 47 -0.92 4.10 10.21
C LEU A 47 -0.02 4.26 11.43
N ASP A 48 0.06 3.24 12.29
CA ASP A 48 0.96 3.16 13.43
C ASP A 48 2.40 2.79 13.04
N GLY A 49 2.68 2.66 11.73
CA GLY A 49 3.98 2.30 11.19
C GLY A 49 4.31 0.81 11.27
N ARG A 50 3.45 -0.01 11.92
CA ARG A 50 3.67 -1.45 12.05
C ARG A 50 3.29 -2.18 10.76
N CYS A 51 4.11 -3.14 10.38
CA CYS A 51 3.84 -4.03 9.26
C CYS A 51 3.09 -5.29 9.72
N THR A 52 2.17 -5.75 8.89
CA THR A 52 1.55 -7.08 8.98
C THR A 52 1.70 -7.78 7.65
N TYR A 53 1.79 -9.10 7.68
CA TYR A 53 2.00 -9.91 6.49
C TYR A 53 0.75 -10.75 6.21
N VAL A 54 0.31 -10.78 4.96
CA VAL A 54 -0.87 -11.55 4.55
C VAL A 54 -0.62 -12.22 3.21
N GLN A 55 -1.18 -13.40 3.00
CA GLN A 55 -1.13 -14.05 1.69
C GLN A 55 -1.95 -13.24 0.68
N ARG A 56 -1.44 -13.06 -0.54
CA ARG A 56 -2.03 -12.23 -1.59
C ARG A 56 -3.47 -12.63 -1.88
N GLN A 57 -3.74 -13.94 -1.91
CA GLN A 57 -5.07 -14.52 -2.11
C GLN A 57 -6.08 -14.13 -1.03
N HIS A 58 -5.64 -13.82 0.20
CA HIS A 58 -6.55 -13.37 1.26
C HIS A 58 -7.02 -11.93 1.02
N LEU A 59 -6.23 -11.09 0.34
CA LEU A 59 -6.66 -9.73 -0.03
C LEU A 59 -7.78 -9.70 -1.06
N ASP A 60 -8.01 -10.81 -1.76
CA ASP A 60 -9.12 -10.97 -2.70
C ASP A 60 -10.42 -11.38 -1.99
N ASN A 61 -10.36 -11.76 -0.71
CA ASN A 61 -11.57 -12.00 0.10
C ASN A 61 -12.23 -10.67 0.46
N THR A 62 -13.25 -10.30 -0.30
CA THR A 62 -13.99 -9.04 -0.13
C THR A 62 -14.85 -8.98 1.12
N GLU A 63 -15.10 -10.10 1.82
CA GLU A 63 -15.79 -10.11 3.11
C GLU A 63 -14.88 -9.63 4.26
N VAL A 64 -13.57 -9.85 4.12
CA VAL A 64 -12.56 -9.49 5.13
C VAL A 64 -11.84 -8.19 4.76
N TRP A 65 -11.52 -8.02 3.48
CA TRP A 65 -10.74 -6.91 2.98
C TRP A 65 -11.54 -6.06 2.01
N GLU A 66 -11.24 -4.77 2.00
CA GLU A 66 -11.77 -3.83 1.03
C GLU A 66 -10.63 -3.02 0.45
N ARG A 67 -10.52 -3.05 -0.88
CA ARG A 67 -9.60 -2.20 -1.60
C ARG A 67 -10.15 -0.77 -1.60
N LEU A 68 -9.40 0.14 -1.03
CA LEU A 68 -9.70 1.56 -1.02
C LEU A 68 -9.21 2.18 -2.34
N PRO A 69 -9.81 3.31 -2.78
CA PRO A 69 -9.37 4.03 -3.98
C PRO A 69 -7.94 4.58 -3.85
#